data_AF-X8CPM5-F1
#
_entry.id   AF-X8CPM5-F1
#
_cell.length_a   1.000
_cell.length_b   1.000
_cell.length_c   1.000
_cell.angle_alpha   90.00
_cell.angle_beta   90.00
_cell.angle_gamma   90.00
#
_symmetry.space_group_name_H-M   'P 1'
#
loop_
_entity.id
_entity.type
_entity.pdbx_description
1 polymer ?
#
loop_
_entity_poly.entity_id
_entity_poly.type
_entity_poly.pdbx_seq_one_letter_code
_entity_poly.pdbx_strand_id
1 'polypeptide(L)' 'MPYTQLANLTGRPAISVPLHWTQNGLPLGVQFVGKLGADGELLQLAAQLEEANPWAHRYPAPGTN' A
#
# COMPACT_ATOMS: atom_id res chain seq x y z
N MET A 1 -0.17 -19.62 -0.13
CA MET A 1 0.15 -19.06 1.20
C MET A 1 -0.30 -17.61 1.23
N PRO A 2 -1.05 -17.16 2.24
CA PRO A 2 -1.44 -15.75 2.35
C PRO A 2 -0.22 -14.87 2.69
N TYR A 3 0.01 -13.82 1.90
CA TYR A 3 1.21 -12.98 2.01
C TYR A 3 1.23 -12.08 3.25
N THR A 4 0.06 -11.77 3.81
CA THR A 4 -0.12 -10.79 4.90
C THR A 4 0.09 -11.38 6.29
N GLN A 5 -0.09 -12.69 6.46
CA GLN A 5 -0.10 -13.34 7.78
C GLN A 5 1.23 -13.25 8.51
N LEU A 6 2.34 -13.20 7.77
CA LEU A 6 3.68 -13.10 8.36
C LEU A 6 3.84 -11.82 9.19
N ALA A 7 3.28 -10.69 8.74
CA ALA A 7 3.34 -9.43 9.48
C ALA A 7 2.58 -9.51 10.81
N ASN A 8 1.38 -10.12 10.80
CA ASN A 8 0.58 -10.32 12.02
C ASN A 8 1.30 -11.21 13.04
N LEU A 9 1.90 -12.32 12.58
CA LEU A 9 2.58 -13.27 13.44
C LEU A 9 3.87 -12.70 14.05
N THR A 10 4.54 -11.80 13.35
CA THR A 10 5.84 -11.24 13.77
C THR A 10 5.73 -9.86 14.41
N GLY A 11 4.54 -9.24 14.40
CA GLY A 11 4.33 -7.87 14.87
C GLY A 11 5.07 -6.82 14.03
N ARG A 12 5.48 -7.15 12.81
CA ARG A 12 6.25 -6.26 11.96
C ARG A 12 5.34 -5.25 11.26
N PRO A 13 5.78 -4.00 11.09
CA PRO A 13 5.01 -3.02 10.35
C PRO A 13 4.94 -3.43 8.88
N ALA A 14 3.76 -3.26 8.28
CA ALA A 14 3.50 -3.57 6.89
C ALA A 14 2.53 -2.56 6.29
N ILE A 15 2.74 -2.20 5.03
CA ILE A 15 1.89 -1.28 4.28
C ILE A 15 1.57 -1.88 2.91
N SER A 16 0.35 -1.64 2.42
CA SER A 16 -0.09 -2.05 1.08
C SER A 16 -0.47 -0.80 0.29
N VAL A 17 0.15 -0.62 -0.89
CA VAL A 17 -0.10 0.53 -1.77
C VAL A 17 -0.52 0.08 -3.18
N PRO A 18 -1.45 0.77 -3.84
CA PRO A 18 -1.97 0.38 -5.15
C PRO A 18 -1.08 0.93 -6.27
N LEU A 19 -0.03 0.19 -6.65
CA LEU A 19 0.94 0.64 -7.66
C LEU A 19 0.52 0.31 -9.10
N HIS A 20 -0.49 -0.53 -9.28
CA HIS A 20 -0.92 -0.96 -10.61
C HIS A 20 -2.42 -1.23 -10.68
N TRP A 21 -2.97 -1.14 -11.90
CA TRP A 21 -4.36 -1.50 -12.21
C TRP A 21 -4.37 -2.53 -13.32
N THR A 22 -5.20 -3.55 -13.17
CA THR A 22 -5.46 -4.50 -14.25
C THR A 22 -6.13 -3.80 -15.44
N GLN A 23 -6.11 -4.45 -16.60
CA GLN A 23 -6.81 -3.97 -17.80
C GLN A 23 -8.32 -3.76 -17.57
N ASN A 24 -8.90 -4.49 -16.61
CA ASN A 24 -10.31 -4.40 -16.23
C ASN A 24 -10.56 -3.34 -15.14
N GLY A 25 -9.57 -2.50 -14.82
CA GLY A 25 -9.71 -1.40 -13.87
C GLY A 25 -9.65 -1.81 -12.39
N LEU A 26 -9.21 -3.03 -12.07
CA LEU A 26 -9.07 -3.47 -10.66
C LEU A 26 -7.70 -3.09 -10.10
N PRO A 27 -7.62 -2.54 -8.87
CA PRO A 27 -6.34 -2.20 -8.25
C PRO A 27 -5.56 -3.45 -7.84
N LEU A 28 -4.25 -3.43 -8.03
CA LEU A 28 -3.30 -4.42 -7.51
C LEU A 28 -2.47 -3.79 -6.39
N GLY A 29 -2.64 -4.33 -5.18
CA GLY A 29 -1.86 -3.93 -4.01
C GLY A 29 -0.47 -4.55 -4.00
N VAL A 30 0.54 -3.75 -3.66
CA VAL A 30 1.90 -4.19 -3.40
C VAL A 30 2.18 -4.03 -1.91
N GLN A 31 2.56 -5.13 -1.25
CA GLN A 31 2.82 -5.16 0.18
C GLN A 31 4.32 -5.01 0.47
N PHE A 32 4.66 -4.04 1.32
CA PHE A 32 5.98 -3.85 1.88
C PHE A 32 5.97 -4.18 3.37
N VAL A 33 7.02 -4.86 3.85
CA VAL A 33 7.18 -5.24 5.26
C VAL A 33 8.50 -4.67 5.78
N GLY A 34 8.40 -3.76 6.75
CA GLY A 34 9.54 -3.09 7.37
C GLY A 34 10.17 -3.91 8.48
N LYS A 35 11.29 -3.42 9.03
CA LYS A 35 11.86 -3.92 10.30
C LYS A 35 10.95 -3.50 11.47
N LEU A 36 11.12 -4.11 12.64
CA LEU A 36 10.39 -3.68 13.84
C LEU A 36 10.69 -2.20 14.14
N GLY A 37 9.63 -1.42 14.40
CA GLY A 37 9.71 0.02 14.66
C GLY A 37 9.96 0.90 13.43
N ALA A 38 9.96 0.34 12.22
CA ALA A 38 10.23 1.06 10.97
C ALA A 38 8.96 1.66 10.31
N ASP A 39 7.92 1.95 11.10
CA ASP A 39 6.66 2.52 10.61
C ASP A 39 6.89 3.83 9.84
N GLY A 40 7.76 4.70 10.37
CA GLY A 40 8.13 5.96 9.72
C GLY A 40 8.82 5.76 8.37
N GLU A 41 9.72 4.77 8.25
CA GLU A 41 10.39 4.44 6.98
C GLU A 41 9.38 3.93 5.94
N LEU A 42 8.43 3.09 6.36
CA LEU A 42 7.38 2.59 5.45
C LEU A 42 6.45 3.70 4.98
N LEU A 43 6.10 4.65 5.85
CA LEU A 43 5.28 5.80 5.46
C LEU A 43 6.04 6.73 4.50
N GLN A 44 7.34 6.96 4.73
CA GLN A 44 8.18 7.74 3.81
C GLN A 44 8.30 7.06 2.45
N LEU A 45 8.48 5.73 2.42
CA LEU A 45 8.49 4.96 1.18
C LEU A 45 7.15 5.08 0.44
N ALA A 46 6.04 4.94 1.14
CA ALA A 46 4.70 5.07 0.55
C ALA A 46 4.48 6.47 -0.03
N ALA A 47 4.92 7.53 0.66
CA ALA A 47 4.84 8.90 0.16
C ALA A 47 5.66 9.10 -1.12
N GLN A 48 6.89 8.58 -1.18
CA GLN A 48 7.72 8.65 -2.39
C GLN A 48 7.09 7.89 -3.56
N LEU A 49 6.47 6.74 -3.30
CA LEU A 49 5.77 5.96 -4.31
C LEU A 49 4.50 6.67 -4.80
N GLU A 50 3.78 7.37 -3.91
CA GLU A 50 2.60 8.16 -4.26
C GLU A 50 2.97 9.34 -5.15
N GLU A 51 4.08 10.02 -4.87
CA GLU A 51 4.59 11.11 -5.69
C GLU A 51 5.04 10.60 -7.08
N ALA A 52 5.73 9.46 -7.12
CA ALA A 52 6.24 8.87 -8.36
C ALA A 52 5.13 8.28 -9.26
N ASN A 53 4.05 7.76 -8.68
CA ASN A 53 2.92 7.19 -9.40
C ASN A 53 1.58 7.52 -8.71
N PRO A 54 1.06 8.74 -8.88
CA PRO A 54 -0.12 9.19 -8.14
C PRO A 54 -1.37 8.37 -8.42
N TRP A 55 -2.00 7.83 -7.37
CA TRP A 55 -3.21 7.00 -7.50
C TRP A 55 -4.50 7.65 -6.99
N ALA A 56 -4.43 8.77 -6.27
CA ALA A 56 -5.60 9.39 -5.63
C ALA A 56 -6.77 9.64 -6.62
N HIS A 57 -6.44 10.04 -7.86
CA HIS A 57 -7.42 10.29 -8.93
C HIS A 57 -8.20 9.05 -9.39
N ARG A 58 -7.75 7.84 -9.03
CA ARG A 58 -8.43 6.57 -9.34
C ARG A 58 -9.57 6.24 -8.38
N TYR A 59 -9.68 7.00 -7.28
CA TYR A 59 -10.76 6.84 -6.30
C TYR A 59 -11.81 7.93 -6.50
N PRO A 60 -13.11 7.61 -6.32
CA PRO A 60 -14.16 8.63 -6.34
C PRO A 60 -13.92 9.66 -5.23
N ALA A 61 -14.34 10.90 -5.48
CA ALA A 61 -14.25 11.95 -4.48
C ALA A 61 -15.00 11.51 -3.21
N PRO A 62 -14.43 11.71 -2.00
CA PRO A 62 -15.13 11.40 -0.77
C PRO A 62 -16.48 12.15 -0.72
N GLY A 63 -17.60 11.42 -0.74
CA GLY A 63 -18.95 12.00 -0.58
C GLY A 63 -19.88 12.02 -1.80
N THR A 64 -19.52 11.40 -2.93
CA THR A 64 -20.41 11.31 -4.11
C THR A 64 -21.12 9.95 -4.24
N ASN A 65 -21.57 9.35 -3.14
CA ASN A 65 -22.43 8.15 -3.21
C ASN A 65 -23.85 8.54 -3.62
#